data_AF-A0A7Z7LEG1-F1
#
_entry.id   AF-A0A7Z7LEG1-F1
#
_cell.length_a   1.000
_cell.length_b   1.000
_cell.length_c   1.000
_cell.angle_alpha   90.00
_cell.angle_beta   90.00
_cell.angle_gamma   90.00
#
_symmetry.space_group_name_H-M   'P 1'
#
loop_
_entity.id
_entity.type
_entity.pdbx_description
1 polymer ?
#
loop_
_entity_poly.entity_id
_entity_poly.type
_entity_poly.pdbx_seq_one_letter_code
_entity_poly.pdbx_strand_id
1 'polypeptide(L)'
;MSLNWIDVQNLDFYHLLFLERHHLMWFAKSHSKDKVLAIALKTHPEVLWYFKRLLPEAAEVFENMAGSVSPDLSGEEIRRAEIEVMRSINDWMVYVVDPAIYLKVEKRSLQPAITKEIPYEFARFDTRFRAALKGVQPLLSSRPGVISIHDGVEVDLEVLSRSPVLF
;
A
#
# COMPACT_ATOMS: atom_id res chain seq x y z
N MET A 1 7.73 -6.85 14.91
CA MET A 1 6.35 -7.38 15.12
C MET A 1 5.42 -6.56 14.26
N SER A 2 4.55 -7.19 13.46
CA SER A 2 3.57 -6.47 12.65
C SER A 2 2.41 -5.98 13.53
N LEU A 3 1.88 -4.80 13.24
CA LEU A 3 0.83 -4.17 14.06
C LEU A 3 -0.57 -4.75 13.81
N ASN A 4 -0.76 -5.50 12.71
CA ASN A 4 -2.01 -6.18 12.32
C ASN A 4 -3.24 -5.26 12.39
N TRP A 5 -3.09 -3.99 12.02
CA TRP A 5 -4.13 -2.96 12.01
C TRP A 5 -5.06 -3.05 10.80
N ILE A 6 -4.61 -3.67 9.71
CA ILE A 6 -5.41 -3.99 8.53
C ILE A 6 -5.16 -5.44 8.11
N ASP A 7 -6.22 -6.13 7.69
CA ASP A 7 -6.08 -7.44 7.05
C ASP A 7 -5.63 -7.29 5.60
N VAL A 8 -4.51 -7.92 5.27
CA VAL A 8 -3.88 -7.86 3.94
C VAL A 8 -4.17 -9.10 3.09
N GLN A 9 -4.90 -10.10 3.62
CA GLN A 9 -5.20 -11.35 2.91
C GLN A 9 -5.87 -11.16 1.56
N ASN A 10 -6.67 -10.09 1.42
CA ASN A 10 -7.42 -9.79 0.20
C ASN A 10 -6.89 -8.55 -0.53
N LEU A 11 -5.77 -7.96 -0.06
CA LEU A 11 -5.16 -6.82 -0.74
C LEU A 11 -4.27 -7.29 -1.90
N ASP A 12 -4.28 -6.48 -2.96
CA ASP A 12 -3.39 -6.63 -4.10
C ASP A 12 -2.00 -6.07 -3.78
N PHE A 13 -0.94 -6.74 -4.23
CA PHE A 13 0.43 -6.30 -4.02
C PHE A 13 0.74 -4.94 -4.69
N TYR A 14 -0.04 -4.53 -5.70
CA TYR A 14 0.09 -3.23 -6.36
C TYR A 14 -0.13 -2.02 -5.44
N HIS A 15 -0.68 -2.19 -4.23
CA HIS A 15 -0.71 -1.12 -3.23
C HIS A 15 0.68 -0.58 -2.88
N LEU A 16 1.75 -1.36 -3.09
CA LEU A 16 3.13 -0.89 -2.92
C LEU A 16 3.53 0.22 -3.90
N LEU A 17 2.78 0.43 -4.98
CA LEU A 17 2.97 1.57 -5.90
C LEU A 17 2.68 2.93 -5.26
N PHE A 18 2.02 2.95 -4.09
CA PHE A 18 1.77 4.16 -3.32
C PHE A 18 2.86 4.43 -2.27
N LEU A 19 3.87 3.58 -2.17
CA LEU A 19 4.98 3.79 -1.24
C LEU A 19 5.91 4.91 -1.71
N GLU A 20 6.22 5.81 -0.78
CA GLU A 20 7.17 6.89 -1.01
C GLU A 20 8.65 6.45 -0.89
N ARG A 21 9.55 7.30 -1.39
CA ARG A 21 11.00 7.08 -1.42
C ARG A 21 11.60 6.66 -0.07
N HIS A 22 11.10 7.17 1.05
CA HIS A 22 11.60 6.81 2.39
C HIS A 22 11.33 5.34 2.74
N HIS A 23 10.17 4.79 2.39
CA HIS A 23 9.85 3.37 2.55
C HIS A 23 10.79 2.49 1.72
N LEU A 24 11.04 2.90 0.47
CA LEU A 24 11.94 2.17 -0.42
C LEU A 24 13.39 2.19 0.07
N MET A 25 13.83 3.32 0.61
CA MET A 25 15.16 3.45 1.21
C MET A 25 15.32 2.47 2.39
N TRP A 26 14.27 2.30 3.19
CA TRP A 26 14.26 1.32 4.27
C TRP A 26 14.32 -0.12 3.75
N PHE A 27 13.55 -0.45 2.71
CA PHE A 27 13.66 -1.78 2.06
C PHE A 27 15.07 -2.04 1.55
N ALA A 28 15.66 -1.10 0.80
CA ALA A 28 17.00 -1.26 0.25
C ALA A 28 18.08 -1.44 1.33
N LYS A 29 17.97 -0.72 2.47
CA LYS A 29 18.97 -0.80 3.54
C LYS A 29 18.79 -2.01 4.45
N SER A 30 17.56 -2.31 4.83
CA SER A 30 17.27 -3.28 5.90
C SER A 30 16.83 -4.64 5.37
N HIS A 31 16.37 -4.72 4.11
CA HIS A 31 15.77 -5.93 3.53
C HIS A 31 16.41 -6.33 2.20
N SER A 32 17.62 -5.86 1.89
CA SER A 32 18.35 -6.20 0.65
C SER A 32 18.64 -7.70 0.45
N LYS A 33 18.50 -8.51 1.50
CA LYS A 33 18.68 -9.98 1.47
C LYS A 33 17.41 -10.74 1.80
N ASP A 34 16.28 -10.03 1.88
CA ASP A 34 14.99 -10.64 2.18
C ASP A 34 14.49 -11.43 0.98
N LYS A 35 14.41 -12.76 1.14
CA LYS A 35 13.94 -13.68 0.10
C LYS A 35 12.46 -13.48 -0.23
N VAL A 36 11.65 -13.12 0.76
CA VAL A 36 10.20 -12.93 0.60
C VAL A 36 9.97 -11.69 -0.27
N LEU A 37 10.64 -10.58 0.05
CA LEU A 37 10.60 -9.38 -0.76
C LEU A 37 11.16 -9.62 -2.17
N ALA A 38 12.24 -10.39 -2.30
CA ALA A 38 12.82 -10.75 -3.59
C ALA A 38 11.82 -11.52 -4.48
N ILE A 39 11.11 -12.52 -3.93
CA ILE A 39 10.08 -13.28 -4.63
C ILE A 39 8.95 -12.37 -5.11
N ALA A 40 8.45 -11.50 -4.22
CA ALA A 40 7.36 -10.60 -4.55
C ALA A 40 7.77 -9.57 -5.62
N LEU A 41 8.98 -9.00 -5.56
CA LEU A 41 9.46 -8.08 -6.58
C LEU A 41 9.75 -8.76 -7.93
N LYS A 42 10.24 -10.00 -7.93
CA LYS A 42 10.48 -10.78 -9.16
C LYS A 42 9.19 -11.02 -9.95
N THR A 43 8.09 -11.25 -9.23
CA THR A 43 6.79 -11.62 -9.81
C THR A 43 5.93 -10.42 -10.18
N HIS A 44 6.28 -9.23 -9.68
CA HIS A 44 5.63 -7.95 -9.96
C HIS A 44 6.58 -6.95 -10.62
N PRO A 45 6.90 -7.12 -11.92
CA PRO A 45 7.88 -6.28 -12.61
C PRO A 45 7.49 -4.80 -12.66
N GLU A 46 6.21 -4.45 -12.59
CA GLU A 46 5.74 -3.06 -12.54
C GLU A 46 6.10 -2.40 -11.21
N VAL A 47 5.98 -3.14 -10.10
CA VAL A 47 6.37 -2.66 -8.76
C VAL A 47 7.89 -2.52 -8.69
N LEU A 48 8.64 -3.50 -9.21
CA LEU A 48 10.10 -3.41 -9.31
C LEU A 48 10.54 -2.20 -10.16
N TRP A 49 9.90 -1.96 -11.30
CA TRP A 49 10.17 -0.79 -12.13
C TRP A 49 9.88 0.51 -11.38
N TYR A 50 8.76 0.58 -10.66
CA TYR A 50 8.41 1.73 -9.84
C TYR A 50 9.47 2.00 -8.77
N PHE A 51 9.94 0.95 -8.08
CA PHE A 51 10.95 1.06 -7.05
C PHE A 51 12.26 1.64 -7.59
N LYS A 52 12.72 1.12 -8.72
CA LYS A 52 13.92 1.60 -9.41
C LYS A 52 13.78 3.05 -9.90
N ARG A 53 12.58 3.44 -10.34
CA ARG A 53 12.32 4.80 -10.81
C ARG A 53 12.24 5.81 -9.66
N LEU A 54 11.62 5.43 -8.54
CA LEU A 54 11.45 6.31 -7.39
C LEU A 54 12.73 6.41 -6.53
N LEU A 55 13.58 5.38 -6.56
CA LEU A 55 14.86 5.34 -5.85
C LEU A 55 16.01 4.81 -6.76
N PRO A 56 16.46 5.60 -7.76
CA PRO A 56 17.46 5.17 -8.73
C PRO A 56 18.80 4.74 -8.12
N GLU A 57 19.24 5.41 -7.06
CA GLU A 57 20.50 5.09 -6.36
C GLU A 57 20.50 3.72 -5.66
N ALA A 58 19.33 3.09 -5.50
CA ALA A 58 19.19 1.75 -4.95
C ALA A 58 18.66 0.74 -5.99
N ALA A 59 18.57 1.12 -7.27
CA ALA A 59 18.01 0.28 -8.32
C ALA A 59 18.71 -1.10 -8.40
N GLU A 60 20.04 -1.11 -8.35
CA GLU A 60 20.85 -2.33 -8.40
C GLU A 60 20.52 -3.30 -7.25
N VAL A 61 20.20 -2.78 -6.06
CA VAL A 61 19.80 -3.61 -4.91
C VAL A 61 18.54 -4.41 -5.25
N PHE A 62 17.51 -3.73 -5.75
CA PHE A 62 16.24 -4.39 -6.08
C PHE A 62 16.36 -5.32 -7.30
N GLU A 63 17.19 -4.96 -8.29
CA GLU A 63 17.49 -5.84 -9.43
C GLU A 63 18.19 -7.11 -8.98
N ASN A 64 19.21 -7.00 -8.12
CA ASN A 64 19.94 -8.15 -7.58
C ASN A 64 19.03 -9.05 -6.75
N MET A 65 18.13 -8.47 -5.94
CA MET A 65 17.11 -9.23 -5.22
C MET A 65 16.27 -10.06 -6.18
N ALA A 66 15.60 -9.41 -7.13
CA ALA A 66 14.73 -10.11 -8.09
C ALA A 66 15.50 -11.11 -8.98
N GLY A 67 16.75 -10.80 -9.34
CA GLY A 67 17.63 -11.66 -10.12
C GLY A 67 18.07 -12.92 -9.39
N SER A 68 18.11 -12.91 -8.05
CA SER A 68 18.53 -14.04 -7.22
C SER A 68 17.48 -15.15 -7.06
N VAL A 69 16.25 -14.91 -7.50
CA VAL A 69 15.10 -15.80 -7.30
C VAL A 69 14.92 -16.73 -8.50
N SER A 70 14.62 -18.00 -8.23
CA SER A 70 14.27 -19.00 -9.26
C SER A 70 13.07 -18.55 -10.09
N PRO A 71 13.05 -18.81 -11.42
CA PRO A 71 11.87 -18.53 -12.23
C PRO A 71 10.69 -19.47 -11.94
N ASP A 72 10.96 -20.66 -11.39
CA ASP A 72 9.96 -21.71 -11.20
C ASP A 72 9.32 -21.60 -9.80
N LEU A 73 8.43 -20.63 -9.63
CA LEU A 73 7.65 -20.43 -8.40
C LEU A 73 6.18 -20.80 -8.62
N SER A 74 5.59 -21.50 -7.66
CA SER A 74 4.15 -21.78 -7.68
C SER A 74 3.34 -20.53 -7.29
N GLY A 75 2.11 -20.42 -7.79
CA GLY A 75 1.22 -19.29 -7.44
C GLY A 75 0.96 -19.16 -5.93
N GLU A 76 0.98 -20.27 -5.19
CA GLU A 76 0.84 -20.25 -3.72
C GLU A 76 2.06 -19.64 -3.03
N GLU A 77 3.28 -19.97 -3.48
CA GLU A 77 4.52 -19.37 -2.96
C GLU A 77 4.57 -17.87 -3.23
N ILE A 78 4.16 -17.46 -4.43
CA ILE A 78 4.06 -16.04 -4.82
C ILE A 78 3.09 -15.31 -3.89
N ARG A 79 1.86 -15.83 -3.75
CA ARG A 79 0.84 -15.18 -2.92
C ARG A 79 1.25 -15.11 -1.45
N ARG A 80 1.89 -16.17 -0.94
CA ARG A 80 2.42 -16.19 0.43
C ARG A 80 3.47 -15.10 0.63
N ALA A 81 4.37 -14.92 -0.33
CA ALA A 81 5.40 -13.88 -0.26
C ALA A 81 4.80 -12.47 -0.28
N GLU A 82 3.84 -12.19 -1.16
CA GLU A 82 3.14 -10.91 -1.21
C GLU A 82 2.48 -10.55 0.14
N ILE A 83 1.74 -11.50 0.71
CA ILE A 83 1.07 -11.34 2.00
C ILE A 83 2.08 -11.08 3.10
N GLU A 84 3.19 -11.83 3.13
CA GLU A 84 4.20 -11.71 4.17
C GLU A 84 4.92 -10.36 4.11
N VAL A 85 5.22 -9.85 2.91
CA VAL A 85 5.72 -8.48 2.73
C VAL A 85 4.69 -7.46 3.25
N MET A 86 3.44 -7.52 2.80
CA MET A 86 2.42 -6.55 3.25
C MET A 86 2.14 -6.63 4.76
N ARG A 87 2.29 -7.80 5.37
CA ARG A 87 2.23 -7.96 6.84
C ARG A 87 3.44 -7.33 7.53
N SER A 88 4.64 -7.44 6.97
CA SER A 88 5.84 -6.87 7.59
C SER A 88 5.82 -5.34 7.60
N ILE A 89 5.14 -4.72 6.63
CA ILE A 89 4.92 -3.28 6.51
C ILE A 89 3.46 -2.86 6.79
N ASN A 90 2.77 -3.57 7.70
CA ASN A 90 1.33 -3.40 7.89
C ASN A 90 0.91 -1.96 8.29
N ASP A 91 1.77 -1.24 9.00
CA ASP A 91 1.59 0.18 9.32
C ASP A 91 1.58 1.06 8.06
N TRP A 92 2.46 0.78 7.11
CA TRP A 92 2.49 1.48 5.83
C TRP A 92 1.28 1.07 4.97
N MET A 93 0.83 -0.19 5.09
CA MET A 93 -0.39 -0.64 4.43
C MET A 93 -1.61 0.14 4.91
N VAL A 94 -1.70 0.45 6.21
CA VAL A 94 -2.76 1.33 6.73
C VAL A 94 -2.69 2.70 6.07
N TYR A 95 -1.49 3.29 5.98
CA TYR A 95 -1.31 4.61 5.40
C TYR A 95 -1.74 4.69 3.93
N VAL A 96 -1.44 3.66 3.12
CA VAL A 96 -1.77 3.67 1.69
C VAL A 96 -3.18 3.16 1.36
N VAL A 97 -3.80 2.35 2.23
CA VAL A 97 -5.12 1.74 1.97
C VAL A 97 -6.26 2.49 2.64
N ASP A 98 -6.16 2.73 3.96
CA ASP A 98 -7.18 3.42 4.74
C ASP A 98 -6.54 4.18 5.91
N PRO A 99 -6.04 5.40 5.69
CA PRO A 99 -5.41 6.19 6.75
C PRO A 99 -6.38 6.56 7.87
N ALA A 100 -7.71 6.44 7.68
CA ALA A 100 -8.67 6.69 8.76
C ALA A 100 -8.59 5.65 9.89
N ILE A 101 -7.94 4.50 9.66
CA ILE A 101 -7.66 3.52 10.71
C ILE A 101 -6.75 4.11 11.81
N TYR A 102 -5.81 5.02 11.47
CA TYR A 102 -5.00 5.71 12.48
C TYR A 102 -5.89 6.45 13.50
N LEU A 103 -6.93 7.14 13.01
CA LEU A 103 -7.90 7.85 13.86
C LEU A 103 -8.71 6.89 14.74
N LYS A 104 -9.03 5.69 14.24
CA LYS A 104 -9.77 4.67 15.00
C LYS A 104 -8.90 4.08 16.11
N VAL A 105 -7.63 3.79 15.83
CA VAL A 105 -6.66 3.28 16.83
C VAL A 105 -6.39 4.35 17.89
N GLU A 106 -6.24 5.61 17.48
CA GLU A 106 -6.05 6.74 18.40
C GLU A 106 -7.27 6.94 19.31
N LYS A 107 -8.49 6.93 18.74
CA LYS A 107 -9.74 7.02 19.52
C LYS A 107 -9.93 5.89 20.50
N ARG A 108 -9.49 4.66 20.16
CA ARG A 108 -9.51 3.50 21.08
C ARG A 108 -8.49 3.65 22.22
N SER A 109 -7.36 4.30 21.95
CA SER A 109 -6.33 4.59 22.94
C SER A 109 -6.70 5.77 23.87
N LEU A 110 -7.60 6.65 23.42
CA LEU A 110 -8.07 7.84 24.14
C LEU A 110 -9.36 7.62 24.94
N GLN A 111 -9.82 6.38 25.14
CA GLN A 111 -10.93 6.08 26.05
C GLN A 111 -10.34 5.63 27.39
N PRO A 112 -10.01 6.55 28.34
CA PRO A 112 -10.83 7.68 28.73
C PRO A 112 -10.02 8.98 28.96
N ALA A 113 -9.76 9.76 27.92
CA ALA A 113 -9.29 11.13 28.08
C ALA A 113 -9.61 11.96 26.82
N ILE A 114 -10.61 12.83 26.97
CA ILE A 114 -10.80 14.07 26.21
C ILE A 114 -11.45 13.91 24.83
N THR A 115 -12.78 14.08 24.83
CA THR A 115 -13.56 14.68 23.74
C THR A 115 -13.14 16.13 23.54
N LYS A 116 -12.24 16.41 22.59
CA LYS A 116 -12.15 17.73 21.93
C LYS A 116 -11.75 17.52 20.47
N GLU A 117 -12.48 18.21 19.59
CA GLU A 117 -12.37 18.17 18.13
C GLU A 117 -10.90 18.27 17.66
N ILE A 118 -10.47 17.31 16.85
CA ILE A 118 -9.16 17.35 16.19
C ILE A 118 -9.39 17.91 14.77
N PRO A 119 -8.76 19.04 14.40
CA PRO A 119 -8.92 19.64 13.08
C PRO A 119 -8.17 18.85 11.99
N TYR A 120 -8.84 18.77 10.84
CA TYR A 120 -8.56 17.90 9.71
C TYR A 120 -7.42 18.47 8.82
N GLU A 121 -6.15 18.22 9.16
CA GLU A 121 -5.00 18.53 8.27
C GLU A 121 -4.65 17.40 7.27
N PHE A 122 -5.50 16.39 7.11
CA PHE A 122 -5.30 15.31 6.14
C PHE A 122 -5.62 15.68 4.67
N ALA A 123 -6.20 16.86 4.42
CA ALA A 123 -6.65 17.29 3.09
C ALA A 123 -5.52 17.52 2.05
N ARG A 124 -4.24 17.56 2.46
CA ARG A 124 -3.10 17.74 1.54
C ARG A 124 -2.69 16.48 0.77
N PHE A 125 -3.17 15.31 1.18
CA PHE A 125 -2.75 14.01 0.65
C PHE A 125 -3.40 13.63 -0.69
N ASP A 126 -4.58 14.17 -0.97
CA ASP A 126 -5.43 13.79 -2.11
C ASP A 126 -4.82 14.15 -3.48
N THR A 127 -4.09 15.27 -3.56
CA THR A 127 -3.61 15.80 -4.86
C THR A 127 -2.51 14.95 -5.51
N ARG A 128 -1.60 14.36 -4.73
CA ARG A 128 -0.49 13.54 -5.26
C ARG A 128 -0.94 12.13 -5.60
N PHE A 129 -1.88 11.58 -4.83
CA PHE A 129 -2.52 10.28 -5.09
C PHE A 129 -3.28 10.29 -6.43
N ARG A 130 -4.07 11.34 -6.69
CA ARG A 130 -4.77 11.54 -7.98
C ARG A 130 -3.81 11.68 -9.17
N ALA A 131 -2.65 12.31 -8.98
CA ALA A 131 -1.65 12.48 -10.05
C ALA A 131 -0.96 11.15 -10.42
N ALA A 132 -0.65 10.31 -9.42
CA ALA A 132 -0.07 8.98 -9.65
C ALA A 132 -1.05 8.04 -10.37
N LEU A 133 -2.33 8.03 -9.95
CA LEU A 133 -3.38 7.23 -10.57
C LEU A 133 -3.63 7.58 -12.04
N LYS A 134 -3.60 8.88 -12.41
CA LYS A 134 -3.72 9.32 -13.82
C LYS A 134 -2.63 8.74 -14.71
N GLY A 135 -1.43 8.49 -14.18
CA GLY A 135 -0.32 7.92 -14.94
C GLY A 135 -0.45 6.42 -15.22
N VAL A 136 -1.22 5.69 -14.39
CA VAL A 136 -1.35 4.22 -14.45
C VAL A 136 -2.74 3.78 -14.96
N GLN A 137 -3.70 4.71 -15.05
CA GLN A 137 -5.04 4.51 -15.63
C GLN A 137 -5.04 3.73 -16.96
N PRO A 138 -4.14 3.97 -17.93
CA PRO A 138 -4.15 3.24 -19.20
C PRO A 138 -3.81 1.75 -19.04
N LEU A 139 -3.00 1.39 -18.04
CA LEU A 139 -2.58 0.02 -17.76
C LEU A 139 -3.70 -0.77 -17.07
N LEU A 140 -4.42 -0.13 -16.14
CA LEU A 140 -5.52 -0.73 -15.39
C LEU A 140 -6.78 -0.95 -16.23
N SER A 141 -7.04 -0.07 -17.21
CA SER A 141 -8.24 -0.10 -18.07
C SER A 141 -8.26 -1.27 -19.08
N SER A 142 -7.16 -2.02 -19.20
CA SER A 142 -7.01 -3.10 -20.18
C SER A 142 -7.47 -4.49 -19.69
N ARG A 143 -7.89 -4.61 -18.41
CA ARG A 143 -8.32 -5.88 -17.81
C ARG A 143 -9.83 -5.90 -17.53
N PRO A 144 -10.55 -6.99 -17.89
CA PRO A 144 -11.96 -7.15 -17.54
C PRO A 144 -12.12 -7.30 -16.01
N GLY A 145 -12.98 -6.47 -15.42
CA GLY A 145 -13.26 -6.45 -13.97
C GLY A 145 -12.73 -5.24 -13.21
N VAL A 146 -11.96 -4.36 -13.86
CA VAL A 146 -11.54 -3.09 -13.26
C VAL A 146 -12.67 -2.06 -13.42
N ILE A 147 -13.24 -1.64 -12.29
CA ILE A 147 -14.24 -0.57 -12.22
C ILE A 147 -13.58 0.71 -12.74
N SER A 148 -14.17 1.30 -13.77
CA SER A 148 -13.78 2.62 -14.27
C SER A 148 -13.84 3.62 -13.11
N ILE A 149 -12.69 4.18 -12.73
CA ILE A 149 -12.61 5.20 -11.69
C ILE A 149 -13.17 6.48 -12.28
N HIS A 150 -14.42 6.80 -11.98
CA HIS A 150 -15.06 8.03 -12.44
C HIS A 150 -14.55 9.22 -11.61
N ASP A 151 -14.11 10.26 -12.34
CA ASP A 151 -13.77 11.58 -11.80
C ASP A 151 -14.98 12.15 -11.05
N GLY A 152 -14.91 12.16 -9.71
CA GLY A 152 -15.88 12.88 -8.87
C GLY A 152 -16.74 11.97 -8.01
N VAL A 153 -16.20 11.55 -6.87
CA VAL A 153 -17.03 11.37 -5.68
C VAL A 153 -16.54 12.41 -4.68
N GLU A 154 -17.22 13.56 -4.68
CA GLU A 154 -17.19 14.45 -3.52
C GLU A 154 -17.92 13.68 -2.41
N VAL A 155 -17.15 13.09 -1.50
CA VAL A 155 -17.71 12.34 -0.38
C VAL A 155 -18.32 13.36 0.58
N ASP A 156 -19.63 13.55 0.46
CA ASP A 156 -20.39 14.33 1.41
C ASP A 156 -20.38 13.61 2.77
N LEU A 157 -19.60 14.16 3.70
CA LEU A 157 -19.32 13.57 5.01
C LEU A 157 -20.59 13.39 5.86
N GLU A 158 -21.69 14.07 5.54
CA GLU A 158 -22.98 13.84 6.20
C GLU A 158 -23.59 12.47 5.87
N VAL A 159 -23.34 11.92 4.67
CA VAL A 159 -23.93 10.65 4.21
C VAL A 159 -23.31 9.45 4.94
N LEU A 160 -22.02 9.51 5.29
CA LEU A 160 -21.34 8.45 6.05
C LEU A 160 -21.77 8.39 7.52
N SER A 161 -22.32 9.48 8.07
CA SER A 161 -22.81 9.52 9.46
C SER A 161 -24.16 8.80 9.66
N ARG A 162 -24.87 8.48 8.58
CA ARG A 162 -26.25 7.96 8.62
C ARG A 162 -26.42 6.54 8.07
N SER A 163 -25.35 5.86 7.66
CA SER A 163 -25.48 4.51 7.11
C SER A 163 -25.58 3.46 8.23
N PRO A 164 -26.72 2.73 8.37
CA PRO A 164 -26.99 1.87 9.52
C PRO A 164 -26.54 0.42 9.28
N VAL A 165 -25.38 0.21 8.65
CA VAL A 165 -24.94 -1.14 8.26
C VAL A 165 -23.53 -1.41 8.74
N LEU A 166 -23.35 -1.52 10.06
CA LEU A 166 -22.25 -2.25 10.68
C LEU A 166 -22.74 -2.82 12.02
N PHE A 167 -23.20 -4.08 11.98
CA PHE A 167 -23.10 -4.98 13.13
C PHE A 167 -21.79 -5.74 13.03
#